data_AF-A0A7C3HK18-F1
#
_entry.id   AF-A0A7C3HK18-F1
#
_cell.length_a   1.000
_cell.length_b   1.000
_cell.length_c   1.000
_cell.angle_alpha   90.00
_cell.angle_beta   90.00
_cell.angle_gamma   90.00
#
_symmetry.space_group_name_H-M   'P 1'
#
loop_
_entity.id
_entity.type
_entity.pdbx_description
1 polymer ?
#
loop_
_entity_poly.entity_id
_entity_poly.type
_entity_poly.pdbx_seq_one_letter_code
_entity_poly.pdbx_strand_id
1 'polypeptide(L)'
;NEQTLRVISNIGTPSDVLAAMDVPVGEGFVGYVAKTGKWIYTNDASSHPQHYRQIDQKTGFETRSLLCVPLIFRGEVVGAMQFLNKLDGEFDDLDVERALSIAAAVAIAITNARLFEEAESRKQQLEMLLEQDRGQQITTTPEQMHDPLVEIGRLTKQLNQAGSLNTEQEQILQTIAQTAAQLMEMVTGLEETAVTTPDPEPLYKPCDILDIVTKIVDEFQTEALGKRVALIITAEPDICAVQGDPAQLHQAISELIKTAIQNSDADKRIEISIAGNPDHVQIQIHNNGNETHRADAGFQEKGGESTAVTPTAAQSIAKAHGGQIWRETNNGSGSTLILRLPVNKPATS
;
A
#
# COMPACT_ATOMS: atom_id res chain seq x y z
N ASN A 1 -5.65 5.02 32.87
CA ASN A 1 -5.98 4.47 31.55
C ASN A 1 -5.24 3.16 31.37
N GLU A 2 -5.86 2.04 31.73
CA GLU A 2 -5.33 0.72 31.43
C GLU A 2 -5.77 0.34 30.01
N GLN A 3 -4.82 0.03 29.13
CA GLN A 3 -5.13 -0.49 27.80
C GLN A 3 -5.66 -1.91 27.95
N THR A 4 -6.74 -2.22 27.25
CA THR A 4 -7.36 -3.54 27.23
C THR A 4 -7.36 -4.12 25.82
N LEU A 5 -7.36 -5.45 25.74
CA LEU A 5 -7.44 -6.25 24.53
C LEU A 5 -8.82 -6.86 24.44
N ARG A 6 -9.43 -6.79 23.26
CA ARG A 6 -10.74 -7.37 22.98
C ARG A 6 -10.62 -8.48 21.97
N VAL A 7 -11.39 -9.55 22.15
CA VAL A 7 -11.47 -10.65 21.20
C VAL A 7 -12.25 -10.20 19.95
N ILE A 8 -11.57 -10.19 18.81
CA ILE A 8 -12.14 -9.81 17.51
C ILE A 8 -12.66 -11.01 16.70
N SER A 9 -12.10 -12.20 16.94
CA SER A 9 -12.47 -13.45 16.28
C SER A 9 -12.02 -14.64 17.12
N ASN A 10 -12.77 -15.73 17.07
CA ASN A 10 -12.45 -16.98 17.74
C ASN A 10 -13.12 -18.15 17.00
N ILE A 11 -12.44 -19.30 16.94
CA ILE A 11 -12.91 -20.53 16.32
C ILE A 11 -12.75 -21.66 17.34
N GLY A 12 -13.80 -22.44 17.57
CA GLY A 12 -13.76 -23.66 18.41
C GLY A 12 -14.08 -23.46 19.89
N THR A 13 -14.02 -22.24 20.43
CA THR A 13 -14.49 -21.91 21.79
C THR A 13 -15.87 -21.26 21.74
N PRO A 14 -16.79 -21.44 22.71
CA PRO A 14 -18.08 -20.73 22.73
C PRO A 14 -17.89 -19.19 22.62
N SER A 15 -18.54 -18.57 21.64
CA SER A 15 -18.17 -17.23 21.13
C SER A 15 -18.84 -16.06 21.85
N ASP A 16 -19.97 -16.28 22.51
CA ASP A 16 -20.79 -15.26 23.17
C ASP A 16 -20.13 -14.69 24.42
N VAL A 17 -19.48 -15.54 25.21
CA VAL A 17 -18.75 -15.11 26.42
C VAL A 17 -17.45 -14.40 26.06
N LEU A 18 -16.71 -14.89 25.06
CA LEU A 18 -15.38 -14.36 24.69
C LEU A 18 -15.43 -12.99 24.00
N ALA A 19 -16.44 -12.73 23.17
CA ALA A 19 -16.58 -11.45 22.45
C ALA A 19 -16.86 -10.23 23.36
N ALA A 20 -17.29 -10.50 24.60
CA ALA A 20 -17.61 -9.51 25.63
C ALA A 20 -16.48 -9.32 26.66
N MET A 21 -15.31 -9.96 26.50
CA MET A 21 -14.22 -9.87 27.47
C MET A 21 -13.16 -8.83 27.06
N ASP A 22 -12.81 -8.00 28.03
CA ASP A 22 -11.65 -7.12 27.99
C ASP A 22 -10.52 -7.72 28.84
N VAL A 23 -9.36 -7.97 28.22
CA VAL A 23 -8.17 -8.48 28.90
C VAL A 23 -7.15 -7.34 29.06
N PRO A 24 -6.74 -6.97 30.28
CA PRO A 24 -5.74 -5.93 30.47
C PRO A 24 -4.41 -6.26 29.79
N VAL A 25 -3.78 -5.27 29.15
CA VAL A 25 -2.44 -5.42 28.59
C VAL A 25 -1.44 -5.73 29.71
N GLY A 26 -0.65 -6.79 29.53
CA GLY A 26 0.26 -7.34 30.54
C GLY A 26 -0.33 -8.45 31.42
N GLU A 27 -1.63 -8.72 31.36
CA GLU A 27 -2.26 -9.84 32.07
C GLU A 27 -2.54 -11.03 31.14
N GLY A 28 -2.34 -12.24 31.69
CA GLY A 28 -2.50 -13.46 30.92
C GLY A 28 -1.48 -13.61 29.78
N PHE A 29 -1.57 -14.71 29.04
CA PHE A 29 -0.72 -14.95 27.88
C PHE A 29 -0.90 -13.86 26.80
N VAL A 30 -2.14 -13.52 26.43
CA VAL A 30 -2.43 -12.49 25.41
C VAL A 30 -1.84 -11.14 25.82
N GLY A 31 -2.07 -10.71 27.06
CA GLY A 31 -1.59 -9.42 27.54
C GLY A 31 -0.08 -9.35 27.63
N TYR A 32 0.60 -10.44 28.03
CA TYR A 32 2.06 -10.49 28.00
C TYR A 32 2.62 -10.36 26.57
N VAL A 33 2.07 -11.12 25.61
CA VAL A 33 2.51 -11.06 24.21
C VAL A 33 2.25 -9.68 23.62
N ALA A 34 1.08 -9.10 23.87
CA ALA A 34 0.74 -7.75 23.42
C ALA A 34 1.70 -6.69 24.00
N LYS A 35 2.11 -6.84 25.27
CA LYS A 35 3.02 -5.90 25.94
C LYS A 35 4.48 -6.04 25.50
N THR A 36 4.94 -7.26 25.25
CA THR A 36 6.36 -7.53 25.02
C THR A 36 6.73 -7.72 23.56
N GLY A 37 5.75 -8.01 22.69
CA GLY A 37 5.99 -8.40 21.30
C GLY A 37 6.72 -9.73 21.16
N LYS A 38 6.81 -10.54 22.24
CA LYS A 38 7.45 -11.86 22.23
C LYS A 38 6.38 -12.93 22.27
N TRP A 39 6.57 -13.99 21.48
CA TRP A 39 5.72 -15.17 21.52
C TRP A 39 5.96 -15.98 22.81
N ILE A 40 5.00 -16.83 23.16
CA ILE A 40 5.10 -17.78 24.28
C ILE A 40 4.26 -19.01 23.96
N TYR A 41 4.75 -20.20 24.33
CA TYR A 41 3.94 -21.41 24.35
C TYR A 41 4.13 -22.18 25.65
N THR A 42 3.12 -22.96 26.03
CA THR A 42 3.17 -23.92 27.13
C THR A 42 2.35 -25.16 26.79
N ASN A 43 2.87 -26.34 27.15
CA ASN A 43 2.17 -27.61 27.03
C ASN A 43 1.42 -28.01 28.31
N ASP A 44 1.59 -27.22 29.38
CA ASP A 44 0.80 -27.28 30.60
C ASP A 44 0.39 -25.86 31.00
N ALA A 45 -0.76 -25.42 30.51
CA ALA A 45 -1.30 -24.10 30.82
C ALA A 45 -1.78 -24.03 32.27
N SER A 46 -2.24 -25.13 32.85
CA SER A 46 -2.85 -25.15 34.20
C SER A 46 -1.87 -24.73 35.31
N SER A 47 -0.59 -25.07 35.15
CA SER A 47 0.50 -24.75 36.08
C SER A 47 1.26 -23.46 35.72
N HIS A 48 0.98 -22.86 34.56
CA HIS A 48 1.76 -21.75 34.05
C HIS A 48 1.44 -20.42 34.78
N PRO A 49 2.45 -19.63 35.21
CA PRO A 49 2.23 -18.38 35.96
C PRO A 49 1.38 -17.32 35.24
N GLN A 50 1.36 -17.34 33.91
CA GLN A 50 0.57 -16.43 33.08
C GLN A 50 -0.82 -16.97 32.70
N HIS A 51 -1.27 -18.08 33.29
CA HIS A 51 -2.60 -18.60 33.00
C HIS A 51 -3.69 -17.75 33.65
N TYR A 52 -4.47 -17.09 32.80
CA TYR A 52 -5.57 -16.26 33.24
C TYR A 52 -6.85 -17.09 33.42
N ARG A 53 -6.89 -17.86 34.51
CA ARG A 53 -7.94 -18.83 34.85
C ARG A 53 -9.38 -18.28 34.85
N GLN A 54 -9.55 -16.97 34.98
CA GLN A 54 -10.86 -16.33 34.96
C GLN A 54 -11.58 -16.51 33.62
N ILE A 55 -10.85 -16.67 32.52
CA ILE A 55 -11.43 -16.93 31.20
C ILE A 55 -12.00 -18.35 31.16
N ASP A 56 -11.19 -19.36 31.46
CA ASP A 56 -11.59 -20.78 31.48
C ASP A 56 -12.81 -21.04 32.38
N GLN A 57 -12.86 -20.38 33.55
CA GLN A 57 -13.99 -20.50 34.49
C GLN A 57 -15.29 -19.90 33.94
N LYS A 58 -15.21 -18.83 33.15
CA LYS A 58 -16.38 -18.15 32.58
C LYS A 58 -16.88 -18.83 31.31
N THR A 59 -15.98 -19.41 30.53
CA THR A 59 -16.30 -20.08 29.26
C THR A 59 -16.60 -21.57 29.43
N GLY A 60 -16.19 -22.17 30.54
CA GLY A 60 -16.22 -23.62 30.74
C GLY A 60 -15.22 -24.37 29.85
N PHE A 61 -14.33 -23.64 29.15
CA PHE A 61 -13.30 -24.20 28.29
C PHE A 61 -12.02 -24.44 29.08
N GLU A 62 -11.53 -25.68 29.09
CA GLU A 62 -10.29 -26.02 29.77
C GLU A 62 -9.09 -25.84 28.84
N THR A 63 -8.23 -24.87 29.15
CA THR A 63 -6.97 -24.67 28.42
C THR A 63 -5.89 -25.60 28.99
N ARG A 64 -5.46 -26.60 28.21
CA ARG A 64 -4.40 -27.57 28.55
C ARG A 64 -3.05 -27.15 27.95
N SER A 65 -3.03 -26.80 26.67
CA SER A 65 -1.84 -26.29 25.97
C SER A 65 -2.18 -25.01 25.21
N LEU A 66 -1.19 -24.14 25.04
CA LEU A 66 -1.39 -22.83 24.44
C LEU A 66 -0.13 -22.35 23.71
N LEU A 67 -0.30 -21.80 22.52
CA LEU A 67 0.69 -21.01 21.79
C LEU A 67 0.11 -19.62 21.52
N CYS A 68 0.82 -18.58 21.90
CA CYS A 68 0.44 -17.19 21.68
C CYS A 68 1.54 -16.45 20.93
N VAL A 69 1.17 -15.80 19.83
CA VAL A 69 2.09 -15.05 18.96
C VAL A 69 1.61 -13.61 18.78
N PRO A 70 2.52 -12.64 18.66
CA PRO A 70 2.17 -11.25 18.46
C PRO A 70 1.71 -11.01 17.02
N LEU A 71 0.74 -10.12 16.84
CA LEU A 71 0.40 -9.56 15.54
C LEU A 71 1.19 -8.26 15.39
N ILE A 72 2.19 -8.24 14.51
CA ILE A 72 3.10 -7.11 14.34
C ILE A 72 2.89 -6.48 12.98
N PHE A 73 2.70 -5.17 12.95
CA PHE A 73 2.63 -4.38 11.72
C PHE A 73 3.54 -3.15 11.87
N ARG A 74 4.45 -2.94 10.90
CA ARG A 74 5.42 -1.82 10.89
C ARG A 74 6.20 -1.64 12.20
N GLY A 75 6.51 -2.75 12.89
CA GLY A 75 7.26 -2.74 14.15
C GLY A 75 6.42 -2.51 15.41
N GLU A 76 5.10 -2.31 15.28
CA GLU A 76 4.18 -2.16 16.40
C GLU A 76 3.32 -3.41 16.60
N VAL A 77 3.02 -3.73 17.86
CA VAL A 77 2.14 -4.84 18.21
C VAL A 77 0.69 -4.37 18.12
N VAL A 78 -0.01 -4.79 17.06
CA VAL A 78 -1.40 -4.41 16.79
C VAL A 78 -2.42 -5.37 17.44
N GLY A 79 -1.94 -6.49 17.98
CA GLY A 79 -2.73 -7.49 18.70
C GLY A 79 -1.93 -8.76 19.02
N ALA A 80 -2.62 -9.82 19.40
CA ALA A 80 -2.04 -11.14 19.60
C ALA A 80 -3.03 -12.22 19.14
N MET A 81 -2.48 -13.37 18.74
CA MET A 81 -3.23 -14.53 18.27
C MET A 81 -2.86 -15.76 19.09
N GLN A 82 -3.87 -16.57 19.42
CA GLN A 82 -3.72 -17.75 20.26
C GLN A 82 -4.21 -19.02 19.58
N PHE A 83 -3.50 -20.10 19.86
CA PHE A 83 -3.85 -21.47 19.52
C PHE A 83 -3.94 -22.26 20.82
N LEU A 84 -5.05 -22.94 21.03
CA LEU A 84 -5.35 -23.65 22.27
C LEU A 84 -5.49 -25.15 21.99
N ASN A 85 -5.05 -25.98 22.93
CA ASN A 85 -5.27 -27.42 22.95
C ASN A 85 -4.92 -28.13 21.63
N LYS A 86 -3.63 -28.10 21.25
CA LYS A 86 -3.11 -28.84 20.10
C LYS A 86 -3.62 -30.29 20.14
N LEU A 87 -4.20 -30.76 19.04
CA LEU A 87 -4.83 -32.09 18.96
C LEU A 87 -3.78 -33.20 18.88
N ASP A 88 -2.71 -32.97 18.13
CA ASP A 88 -1.65 -33.94 17.87
C ASP A 88 -0.33 -33.50 18.50
N GLY A 89 -0.02 -34.06 19.67
CA GLY A 89 1.24 -33.82 20.38
C GLY A 89 1.31 -32.45 21.06
N GLU A 90 2.55 -32.01 21.29
CA GLU A 90 2.89 -30.80 22.05
C GLU A 90 3.26 -29.65 21.11
N PHE A 91 3.10 -28.41 21.58
CA PHE A 91 3.65 -27.25 20.89
C PHE A 91 5.18 -27.26 20.97
N ASP A 92 5.82 -26.93 19.85
CA ASP A 92 7.27 -26.83 19.70
C ASP A 92 7.67 -25.55 18.92
N ASP A 93 8.98 -25.36 18.73
CA ASP A 93 9.52 -24.20 18.01
C ASP A 93 9.08 -24.15 16.53
N LEU A 94 8.81 -25.30 15.91
CA LEU A 94 8.33 -25.35 14.53
C LEU A 94 6.89 -24.83 14.43
N ASP A 95 6.05 -25.12 15.41
CA ASP A 95 4.72 -24.52 15.51
C ASP A 95 4.78 -23.00 15.73
N VAL A 96 5.77 -22.52 16.50
CA VAL A 96 6.00 -21.09 16.69
C VAL A 96 6.31 -20.41 15.35
N GLU A 97 7.24 -20.96 14.55
CA GLU A 97 7.59 -20.42 13.23
C GLU A 97 6.38 -20.36 12.28
N ARG A 98 5.57 -21.42 12.27
CA ARG A 98 4.33 -21.47 11.48
C ARG A 98 3.32 -20.44 11.96
N ALA A 99 3.09 -20.36 13.27
CA ALA A 99 2.16 -19.42 13.87
C ALA A 99 2.57 -17.96 13.62
N LEU A 100 3.87 -17.65 13.68
CA LEU A 100 4.41 -16.32 13.35
C LEU A 100 4.16 -15.95 11.87
N SER A 101 4.30 -16.92 10.97
CA SER A 101 4.03 -16.70 9.54
C SER A 101 2.55 -16.37 9.29
N ILE A 102 1.63 -17.08 9.95
CA ILE A 102 0.19 -16.79 9.91
C ILE A 102 -0.09 -15.43 10.58
N ALA A 103 0.56 -15.14 11.70
CA ALA A 103 0.39 -13.90 12.45
C ALA A 103 0.76 -12.67 11.62
N ALA A 104 1.81 -12.75 10.80
CA ALA A 104 2.18 -11.68 9.89
C ALA A 104 1.07 -11.37 8.87
N ALA A 105 0.50 -12.40 8.24
CA ALA A 105 -0.61 -12.22 7.29
C ALA A 105 -1.87 -11.66 7.97
N VAL A 106 -2.19 -12.15 9.18
CA VAL A 106 -3.35 -11.68 9.96
C VAL A 106 -3.17 -10.23 10.42
N ALA A 107 -1.97 -9.84 10.85
CA ALA A 107 -1.67 -8.46 11.25
C ALA A 107 -1.89 -7.47 10.10
N ILE A 108 -1.46 -7.83 8.90
CA ILE A 108 -1.69 -7.04 7.67
C ILE A 108 -3.19 -6.92 7.41
N ALA A 109 -3.92 -8.05 7.41
CA ALA A 109 -5.35 -8.06 7.11
C ALA A 109 -6.18 -7.21 8.09
N ILE A 110 -5.93 -7.34 9.40
CA ILE A 110 -6.63 -6.56 10.43
C ILE A 110 -6.32 -5.07 10.30
N THR A 111 -5.05 -4.73 10.07
CA THR A 111 -4.66 -3.33 9.95
C THR A 111 -5.28 -2.70 8.70
N ASN A 112 -5.29 -3.43 7.58
CA ASN A 112 -5.94 -2.98 6.35
C ASN A 112 -7.46 -2.82 6.53
N ALA A 113 -8.12 -3.75 7.22
CA ALA A 113 -9.56 -3.64 7.51
C ALA A 113 -9.87 -2.40 8.36
N ARG A 114 -9.06 -2.11 9.39
CA ARG A 114 -9.20 -0.89 10.21
C ARG A 114 -8.97 0.38 9.39
N LEU A 115 -7.93 0.41 8.56
CA LEU A 115 -7.65 1.54 7.68
C LEU A 115 -8.80 1.78 6.70
N PHE A 116 -9.39 0.70 6.16
CA PHE A 116 -10.55 0.79 5.29
C PHE A 116 -11.79 1.30 6.03
N GLU A 117 -12.08 0.80 7.23
CA GLU A 117 -13.19 1.30 8.05
C GLU A 117 -13.02 2.79 8.41
N GLU A 118 -11.80 3.22 8.74
CA GLU A 118 -11.50 4.63 8.99
C GLU A 118 -11.67 5.49 7.73
N ALA A 119 -11.20 5.01 6.58
CA ALA A 119 -11.37 5.71 5.31
C ALA A 119 -12.85 5.83 4.94
N GLU A 120 -13.64 4.78 5.11
CA GLU A 120 -15.08 4.77 4.86
C GLU A 120 -15.83 5.71 5.82
N SER A 121 -15.44 5.72 7.11
CA SER A 121 -16.00 6.65 8.09
C SER A 121 -15.68 8.10 7.75
N ARG A 122 -14.44 8.41 7.34
CA ARG A 122 -14.06 9.75 6.87
C ARG A 122 -14.79 10.13 5.60
N LYS A 123 -14.98 9.20 4.66
CA LYS A 123 -15.78 9.41 3.45
C LYS A 123 -17.22 9.78 3.82
N GLN A 124 -17.86 9.03 4.73
CA GLN A 124 -19.22 9.35 5.20
C GLN A 124 -19.29 10.72 5.89
N GLN A 125 -18.26 11.10 6.66
CA GLN A 125 -18.17 12.43 7.26
C GLN A 125 -18.05 13.53 6.20
N LEU A 126 -17.20 13.33 5.19
CA LEU A 126 -17.06 14.25 4.06
C LEU A 126 -18.33 14.32 3.22
N GLU A 127 -18.99 13.19 2.97
CA GLU A 127 -20.28 13.14 2.28
C GLU A 127 -21.34 13.91 3.08
N MET A 128 -21.41 13.77 4.41
CA MET A 128 -22.32 14.59 5.23
C MET A 128 -21.98 16.08 5.18
N LEU A 129 -20.68 16.45 5.17
CA LEU A 129 -20.24 17.83 5.01
C LEU A 129 -20.57 18.38 3.62
N LEU A 130 -20.37 17.58 2.57
CA LEU A 130 -20.73 17.90 1.19
C LEU A 130 -22.24 17.94 1.00
N GLU A 131 -23.03 17.16 1.76
CA GLU A 131 -24.49 17.24 1.77
C GLU A 131 -24.98 18.51 2.48
N GLN A 132 -24.26 18.96 3.52
CA GLN A 132 -24.46 20.30 4.09
C GLN A 132 -24.10 21.40 3.06
N ASP A 133 -23.05 21.20 2.27
CA ASP A 133 -22.63 22.13 1.21
C ASP A 133 -23.50 22.05 -0.05
N ARG A 134 -24.22 20.93 -0.28
CA ARG A 134 -25.20 20.73 -1.36
C ARG A 134 -26.44 21.62 -1.26
N GLY A 135 -26.61 22.38 -0.18
CA GLY A 135 -27.46 23.58 -0.18
C GLY A 135 -27.00 24.65 -1.18
N GLN A 136 -25.76 24.57 -1.69
CA GLN A 136 -25.16 25.48 -2.65
C GLN A 136 -24.36 24.72 -3.74
N GLN A 137 -25.02 24.46 -4.87
CA GLN A 137 -24.47 24.29 -6.23
C GLN A 137 -23.72 22.99 -6.64
N ILE A 138 -24.48 22.15 -7.37
CA ILE A 138 -24.27 21.35 -8.60
C ILE A 138 -22.85 20.94 -9.11
N THR A 139 -22.79 19.64 -9.44
CA THR A 139 -22.07 18.91 -10.54
C THR A 139 -20.62 18.49 -10.37
N THR A 140 -20.40 17.21 -10.03
CA THR A 140 -19.50 16.27 -10.74
C THR A 140 -19.89 14.81 -10.37
N THR A 141 -19.76 13.87 -11.30
CA THR A 141 -20.52 12.61 -11.40
C THR A 141 -19.98 11.41 -10.58
N PRO A 142 -20.81 10.59 -9.88
CA PRO A 142 -20.39 9.45 -9.04
C PRO A 142 -20.33 8.06 -9.74
N GLU A 143 -20.44 7.99 -11.06
CA GLU A 143 -20.79 6.73 -11.75
C GLU A 143 -19.66 5.69 -11.87
N GLN A 144 -18.39 6.05 -11.69
CA GLN A 144 -17.26 5.13 -11.92
C GLN A 144 -16.83 4.27 -10.71
N MET A 145 -17.28 4.59 -9.50
CA MET A 145 -16.92 3.83 -8.28
C MET A 145 -17.95 2.76 -7.88
N HIS A 146 -19.13 2.79 -8.48
CA HIS A 146 -20.29 2.02 -8.01
C HIS A 146 -20.23 0.54 -8.44
N ASP A 147 -19.72 0.26 -9.63
CA ASP A 147 -19.67 -1.09 -10.21
C ASP A 147 -18.75 -2.09 -9.48
N PRO A 148 -17.49 -1.75 -9.12
CA PRO A 148 -16.61 -2.69 -8.43
C PRO A 148 -17.05 -2.99 -6.99
N LEU A 149 -17.69 -2.02 -6.31
CA LEU A 149 -18.21 -2.20 -4.95
C LEU A 149 -19.41 -3.15 -4.91
N VAL A 150 -20.27 -3.11 -5.92
CA VAL A 150 -21.40 -4.04 -6.06
C VAL A 150 -20.89 -5.47 -6.26
N GLU A 151 -19.80 -5.65 -7.03
CA GLU A 151 -19.23 -6.96 -7.29
C GLU A 151 -18.54 -7.57 -6.04
N ILE A 152 -17.80 -6.77 -5.27
CA ILE A 152 -17.24 -7.21 -3.98
C ILE A 152 -18.36 -7.60 -3.01
N GLY A 153 -19.43 -6.82 -2.93
CA GLY A 153 -20.59 -7.14 -2.10
C GLY A 153 -21.26 -8.46 -2.50
N ARG A 154 -21.36 -8.72 -3.80
CA ARG A 154 -21.90 -9.97 -4.36
C ARG A 154 -21.03 -11.18 -3.99
N LEU A 155 -19.72 -11.08 -4.17
CA LEU A 155 -18.76 -12.16 -3.89
C LEU A 155 -18.65 -12.45 -2.38
N THR A 156 -18.63 -11.42 -1.54
CA THR A 156 -18.65 -11.55 -0.08
C THR A 156 -19.91 -12.27 0.42
N LYS A 157 -21.05 -12.00 -0.21
CA LYS A 157 -22.32 -12.69 0.11
C LYS A 157 -22.33 -14.16 -0.34
N GLN A 158 -21.64 -14.50 -1.43
CA GLN A 158 -21.47 -15.89 -1.87
C GLN A 158 -20.53 -16.68 -0.96
N LEU A 159 -19.47 -16.04 -0.43
CA LEU A 159 -18.57 -16.65 0.56
C LEU A 159 -19.30 -16.99 1.88
N ASN A 160 -20.26 -16.16 2.29
CA ASN A 160 -20.95 -16.31 3.56
C ASN A 160 -22.09 -17.36 3.55
N GLN A 161 -22.33 -18.05 2.43
CA GLN A 161 -23.45 -18.98 2.24
C GLN A 161 -23.06 -20.47 2.22
N ALA A 162 -21.79 -20.83 2.44
CA ALA A 162 -21.37 -22.22 2.59
C ALA A 162 -20.36 -22.33 3.74
N GLY A 163 -20.36 -23.47 4.44
CA GLY A 163 -19.47 -23.77 5.57
C GLY A 163 -17.98 -23.85 5.19
N SER A 164 -17.28 -24.89 5.62
CA SER A 164 -15.81 -25.02 5.50
C SER A 164 -15.26 -24.66 4.11
N LEU A 165 -14.10 -24.00 4.09
CA LEU A 165 -13.46 -23.44 2.90
C LEU A 165 -13.08 -24.52 1.88
N ASN A 166 -13.64 -24.43 0.67
CA ASN A 166 -13.32 -25.27 -0.49
C ASN A 166 -12.42 -24.51 -1.48
N THR A 167 -11.75 -25.23 -2.41
CA THR A 167 -10.81 -24.66 -3.41
C THR A 167 -11.44 -23.59 -4.32
N GLU A 168 -12.76 -23.64 -4.53
CA GLU A 168 -13.51 -22.62 -5.27
C GLU A 168 -13.65 -21.30 -4.48
N GLN A 169 -13.67 -21.36 -3.14
CA GLN A 169 -13.70 -20.18 -2.26
C GLN A 169 -12.32 -19.54 -2.11
N GLU A 170 -11.23 -20.30 -2.23
CA GLU A 170 -9.88 -19.74 -2.36
C GLU A 170 -9.75 -18.91 -3.65
N GLN A 171 -10.31 -19.37 -4.76
CA GLN A 171 -10.38 -18.60 -6.01
C GLN A 171 -11.24 -17.33 -5.87
N ILE A 172 -12.34 -17.40 -5.12
CA ILE A 172 -13.17 -16.22 -4.82
C ILE A 172 -12.40 -15.23 -3.94
N LEU A 173 -11.67 -15.69 -2.91
CA LEU A 173 -10.81 -14.84 -2.08
C LEU A 173 -9.68 -14.20 -2.89
N GLN A 174 -9.11 -14.93 -3.85
CA GLN A 174 -8.08 -14.41 -4.75
C GLN A 174 -8.63 -13.36 -5.71
N THR A 175 -9.86 -13.58 -6.21
CA THR A 175 -10.58 -12.61 -7.05
C THR A 175 -10.96 -11.36 -6.24
N ILE A 176 -11.44 -11.53 -5.01
CA ILE A 176 -11.72 -10.41 -4.10
C ILE A 176 -10.43 -9.63 -3.80
N ALA A 177 -9.32 -10.31 -3.55
CA ALA A 177 -8.03 -9.66 -3.33
C ALA A 177 -7.55 -8.88 -4.56
N GLN A 178 -7.76 -9.39 -5.77
CA GLN A 178 -7.43 -8.69 -7.01
C GLN A 178 -8.34 -7.48 -7.26
N THR A 179 -9.65 -7.63 -7.08
CA THR A 179 -10.60 -6.51 -7.23
C THR A 179 -10.40 -5.45 -6.15
N ALA A 180 -10.08 -5.87 -4.92
CA ALA A 180 -9.73 -4.96 -3.83
C ALA A 180 -8.39 -4.26 -4.09
N ALA A 181 -7.40 -4.94 -4.67
CA ALA A 181 -6.13 -4.33 -5.09
C ALA A 181 -6.34 -3.31 -6.23
N GLN A 182 -7.22 -3.58 -7.19
CA GLN A 182 -7.61 -2.61 -8.23
C GLN A 182 -8.37 -1.41 -7.67
N LEU A 183 -9.28 -1.63 -6.72
CA LEU A 183 -9.95 -0.56 -5.99
C LEU A 183 -8.96 0.25 -5.15
N MET A 184 -7.99 -0.42 -4.52
CA MET A 184 -6.94 0.23 -3.75
C MET A 184 -6.00 1.01 -4.67
N GLU A 185 -5.67 0.54 -5.88
CA GLU A 185 -4.92 1.29 -6.88
C GLU A 185 -5.71 2.51 -7.40
N MET A 186 -7.04 2.37 -7.59
CA MET A 186 -7.93 3.50 -7.87
C MET A 186 -8.00 4.49 -6.69
N VAL A 187 -8.09 4.02 -5.45
CA VAL A 187 -8.15 4.85 -4.24
C VAL A 187 -6.80 5.52 -3.97
N THR A 188 -5.68 4.84 -4.18
CA THR A 188 -4.33 5.42 -4.07
C THR A 188 -4.09 6.43 -5.19
N GLY A 189 -4.66 6.20 -6.38
CA GLY A 189 -4.75 7.20 -7.45
C GLY A 189 -5.71 8.37 -7.14
N LEU A 190 -6.69 8.16 -6.25
CA LEU A 190 -7.59 9.21 -5.72
C LEU A 190 -7.00 9.93 -4.49
N GLU A 191 -6.01 9.34 -3.79
CA GLU A 191 -5.27 9.99 -2.70
C GLU A 191 -4.35 11.11 -3.19
N GLU A 192 -3.97 11.12 -4.48
CA GLU A 192 -3.38 12.31 -5.13
C GLU A 192 -4.38 13.47 -5.28
N THR A 193 -5.66 13.24 -4.99
CA THR A 193 -6.75 14.18 -5.27
C THR A 193 -7.67 14.42 -4.07
N ALA A 194 -7.15 14.71 -2.87
CA ALA A 194 -7.82 15.59 -1.88
C ALA A 194 -7.19 15.56 -0.48
N VAL A 195 -5.96 16.02 -0.28
CA VAL A 195 -5.64 16.77 0.94
C VAL A 195 -4.57 17.81 0.60
N THR A 196 -4.93 19.08 0.72
CA THR A 196 -3.99 20.20 0.70
C THR A 196 -3.21 20.22 2.02
N THR A 197 -2.41 19.19 2.29
CA THR A 197 -1.22 19.37 3.12
C THR A 197 -0.17 19.98 2.20
N PRO A 198 0.47 21.11 2.56
CA PRO A 198 1.70 21.49 1.86
C PRO A 198 2.63 20.28 1.92
N ASP A 199 3.11 19.81 0.76
CA ASP A 199 4.21 18.85 0.73
C ASP A 199 5.28 19.34 1.72
N PRO A 200 5.84 18.44 2.57
CA PRO A 200 6.92 18.84 3.45
C PRO A 200 8.00 19.56 2.62
N GLU A 201 8.42 20.75 3.08
CA GLU A 201 9.39 21.56 2.34
C GLU A 201 10.58 20.68 1.91
N PRO A 202 10.96 20.69 0.61
CA PRO A 202 12.00 19.78 0.12
C PRO A 202 13.30 19.99 0.87
N LEU A 203 13.87 18.91 1.42
CA LEU A 203 15.16 18.98 2.08
C LEU A 203 16.28 18.89 1.04
N TYR A 204 16.58 20.04 0.41
CA TYR A 204 17.58 20.13 -0.65
C TYR A 204 18.96 19.64 -0.22
N LYS A 205 19.48 18.65 -0.95
CA LYS A 205 20.83 18.10 -0.86
C LYS A 205 21.39 17.90 -2.28
N PRO A 206 22.71 17.77 -2.44
CA PRO A 206 23.30 17.28 -3.69
C PRO A 206 22.81 15.85 -3.95
N CYS A 207 22.16 15.65 -5.09
CA CYS A 207 21.60 14.39 -5.55
C CYS A 207 22.24 14.02 -6.89
N ASP A 208 22.80 12.82 -6.98
CA ASP A 208 23.20 12.25 -8.26
C ASP A 208 21.98 11.56 -8.89
N ILE A 209 21.49 12.12 -10.00
CA ILE A 209 20.34 11.58 -10.73
C ILE A 209 20.64 10.21 -11.30
N LEU A 210 21.88 9.92 -11.72
CA LEU A 210 22.25 8.61 -12.23
C LEU A 210 22.13 7.55 -11.13
N ASP A 211 22.59 7.85 -9.93
CA ASP A 211 22.46 6.95 -8.78
C ASP A 211 20.99 6.68 -8.42
N ILE A 212 20.14 7.72 -8.47
CA ILE A 212 18.70 7.59 -8.19
C ILE A 212 18.04 6.71 -9.26
N VAL A 213 18.26 7.02 -10.54
CA VAL A 213 17.68 6.25 -11.65
C VAL A 213 18.15 4.80 -11.62
N THR A 214 19.42 4.53 -11.31
CA THR A 214 19.96 3.17 -11.25
C THR A 214 19.26 2.35 -10.16
N LYS A 215 19.06 2.92 -8.96
CA LYS A 215 18.33 2.24 -7.88
C LYS A 215 16.89 1.93 -8.27
N ILE A 216 16.21 2.87 -8.91
CA ILE A 216 14.83 2.70 -9.36
C ILE A 216 14.73 1.59 -10.42
N VAL A 217 15.68 1.54 -11.36
CA VAL A 217 15.72 0.48 -12.37
C VAL A 217 15.92 -0.90 -11.73
N ASP A 218 16.77 -0.99 -10.70
CA ASP A 218 16.94 -2.23 -9.92
C ASP A 218 15.64 -2.64 -9.21
N GLU A 219 14.91 -1.68 -8.62
CA GLU A 219 13.60 -1.90 -7.98
C GLU A 219 12.55 -2.46 -8.96
N PHE A 220 12.49 -1.89 -10.18
CA PHE A 220 11.51 -2.30 -11.20
C PHE A 220 11.94 -3.46 -12.09
N GLN A 221 13.14 -4.02 -11.89
CA GLN A 221 13.68 -5.08 -12.76
C GLN A 221 12.78 -6.32 -12.81
N THR A 222 12.20 -6.72 -11.67
CA THR A 222 11.32 -7.91 -11.59
C THR A 222 10.00 -7.69 -12.33
N GLU A 223 9.41 -6.50 -12.19
CA GLU A 223 8.17 -6.13 -12.86
C GLU A 223 8.36 -6.03 -14.38
N ALA A 224 9.44 -5.37 -14.81
CA ALA A 224 9.81 -5.25 -16.21
C ALA A 224 10.08 -6.64 -16.85
N LEU A 225 10.78 -7.53 -16.13
CA LEU A 225 11.03 -8.90 -16.58
C LEU A 225 9.72 -9.69 -16.75
N GLY A 226 8.77 -9.53 -15.82
CA GLY A 226 7.44 -10.14 -15.91
C GLY A 226 6.68 -9.73 -17.17
N LYS A 227 6.88 -8.50 -17.66
CA LYS A 227 6.31 -7.99 -18.91
C LYS A 227 7.18 -8.21 -20.15
N ARG A 228 8.36 -8.82 -20.01
CA ARG A 228 9.37 -8.96 -21.08
C ARG A 228 9.81 -7.61 -21.67
N VAL A 229 10.01 -6.63 -20.79
CA VAL A 229 10.45 -5.29 -21.16
C VAL A 229 11.89 -5.09 -20.68
N ALA A 230 12.75 -4.60 -21.55
CA ALA A 230 14.13 -4.27 -21.19
C ALA A 230 14.23 -2.79 -20.77
N LEU A 231 14.79 -2.51 -19.59
CA LEU A 231 15.12 -1.16 -19.14
C LEU A 231 16.59 -0.87 -19.48
N ILE A 232 16.86 0.22 -20.20
CA ILE A 232 18.20 0.59 -20.65
C ILE A 232 18.51 2.00 -20.18
N ILE A 233 19.55 2.19 -19.38
CA ILE A 233 20.01 3.51 -18.93
C ILE A 233 21.12 4.00 -19.87
N THR A 234 21.01 5.24 -20.34
CA THR A 234 22.06 5.99 -21.04
C THR A 234 22.26 7.31 -20.32
N ALA A 235 23.50 7.66 -19.94
CA ALA A 235 23.76 8.88 -19.18
C ALA A 235 25.02 9.60 -19.65
N GLU A 236 24.95 10.94 -19.69
CA GLU A 236 26.11 11.82 -19.85
C GLU A 236 26.76 12.07 -18.47
N PRO A 237 27.92 11.47 -18.17
CA PRO A 237 28.43 11.36 -16.79
C PRO A 237 28.83 12.69 -16.14
N ASP A 238 29.07 13.75 -16.92
CA ASP A 238 29.59 15.01 -16.40
C ASP A 238 28.51 15.92 -15.78
N ILE A 239 27.21 15.67 -16.04
CA ILE A 239 26.12 16.58 -15.64
C ILE A 239 24.87 15.79 -15.19
N CYS A 240 25.01 15.06 -14.07
CA CYS A 240 23.91 14.32 -13.44
C CYS A 240 23.55 14.83 -12.03
N ALA A 241 24.27 15.81 -11.48
CA ALA A 241 24.01 16.29 -10.12
C ALA A 241 22.99 17.44 -10.09
N VAL A 242 22.01 17.37 -9.19
CA VAL A 242 21.03 18.45 -8.91
C VAL A 242 20.94 18.73 -7.41
N GLN A 243 20.48 19.92 -7.04
CA GLN A 243 20.02 20.19 -5.68
C GLN A 243 18.54 19.79 -5.55
N GLY A 244 18.24 18.80 -4.72
CA GLY A 244 16.85 18.37 -4.48
C GLY A 244 16.70 17.49 -3.25
N ASP A 245 15.46 17.11 -2.95
CA ASP A 245 15.17 16.11 -1.94
C ASP A 245 15.28 14.70 -2.57
N PRO A 246 16.21 13.84 -2.11
CA PRO A 246 16.41 12.52 -2.70
C PRO A 246 15.16 11.64 -2.71
N ALA A 247 14.33 11.72 -1.66
CA ALA A 247 13.14 10.89 -1.53
C ALA A 247 12.03 11.36 -2.48
N GLN A 248 11.83 12.67 -2.58
CA GLN A 248 10.85 13.22 -3.52
C GLN A 248 11.29 12.98 -4.97
N LEU A 249 12.57 13.21 -5.30
CA LEU A 249 13.09 12.93 -6.64
C LEU A 249 12.99 11.44 -7.00
N HIS A 250 13.25 10.53 -6.05
CA HIS A 250 13.03 9.09 -6.27
C HIS A 250 11.56 8.79 -6.57
N GLN A 251 10.63 9.35 -5.80
CA GLN A 251 9.20 9.20 -6.01
C GLN A 251 8.75 9.67 -7.40
N ALA A 252 9.14 10.89 -7.80
CA ALA A 252 8.78 11.45 -9.09
C ALA A 252 9.33 10.63 -10.28
N ILE A 253 10.58 10.19 -10.21
CA ILE A 253 11.21 9.39 -11.27
C ILE A 253 10.60 7.99 -11.33
N SER A 254 10.31 7.38 -10.17
CA SER A 254 9.67 6.07 -10.07
C SER A 254 8.30 6.05 -10.72
N GLU A 255 7.50 7.10 -10.53
CA GLU A 255 6.20 7.25 -11.16
C GLU A 255 6.31 7.25 -12.69
N LEU A 256 7.25 8.03 -13.24
CA LEU A 256 7.45 8.10 -14.69
C LEU A 256 7.91 6.75 -15.29
N ILE A 257 8.83 6.05 -14.61
CA ILE A 257 9.31 4.73 -15.05
C ILE A 257 8.19 3.69 -14.96
N LYS A 258 7.41 3.71 -13.87
CA LYS A 258 6.25 2.84 -13.68
C LYS A 258 5.22 3.07 -14.78
N THR A 259 4.87 4.32 -15.09
CA THR A 259 3.97 4.65 -16.21
C THR A 259 4.50 4.09 -17.53
N ALA A 260 5.79 4.22 -17.80
CA ALA A 260 6.38 3.68 -19.02
C ALA A 260 6.28 2.13 -19.10
N ILE A 261 6.53 1.42 -17.99
CA ILE A 261 6.37 -0.06 -17.91
C ILE A 261 4.91 -0.47 -18.02
N GLN A 262 3.99 0.32 -17.48
CA GLN A 262 2.55 0.05 -17.57
C GLN A 262 2.06 0.12 -19.02
N ASN A 263 2.58 1.07 -19.79
CA ASN A 263 2.16 1.38 -21.16
C ASN A 263 3.04 0.78 -22.25
N SER A 264 4.07 0.01 -21.90
CA SER A 264 4.86 -0.76 -22.86
C SER A 264 4.18 -2.08 -23.23
N ASP A 265 4.16 -2.42 -24.53
CA ASP A 265 3.81 -3.77 -24.98
C ASP A 265 4.95 -4.76 -24.67
N ALA A 266 4.62 -6.05 -24.64
CA ALA A 266 5.59 -7.13 -24.47
C ALA A 266 6.68 -7.10 -25.55
N ASP A 267 7.91 -7.51 -25.18
CA ASP A 267 9.09 -7.60 -26.04
C ASP A 267 9.66 -6.25 -26.53
N LYS A 268 9.34 -5.15 -25.84
CA LYS A 268 9.88 -3.80 -26.10
C LYS A 268 11.00 -3.38 -25.15
N ARG A 269 11.69 -2.30 -25.49
CA ARG A 269 12.72 -1.67 -24.64
C ARG A 269 12.31 -0.25 -24.29
N ILE A 270 12.48 0.09 -23.01
CA ILE A 270 12.35 1.45 -22.48
C ILE A 270 13.76 2.01 -22.31
N GLU A 271 14.02 3.12 -22.98
CA GLU A 271 15.30 3.82 -22.92
C GLU A 271 15.19 5.02 -21.97
N ILE A 272 16.00 5.00 -20.91
CA ILE A 272 16.07 6.05 -19.89
C ILE A 272 17.35 6.84 -20.16
N SER A 273 17.22 8.03 -20.75
CA SER A 273 18.33 8.91 -21.09
C SER A 273 18.46 10.04 -20.08
N ILE A 274 19.66 10.23 -19.53
CA ILE A 274 20.00 11.32 -18.61
C ILE A 274 21.02 12.20 -19.32
N ALA A 275 20.63 13.43 -19.61
CA ALA A 275 21.50 14.42 -20.25
C ALA A 275 21.34 15.76 -19.54
N GLY A 276 22.34 16.62 -19.60
CA GLY A 276 22.29 17.87 -18.84
C GLY A 276 23.14 18.96 -19.45
N ASN A 277 22.90 20.18 -18.96
CA ASN A 277 23.79 21.32 -19.12
C ASN A 277 23.99 21.97 -17.73
N PRO A 278 24.87 22.96 -17.60
CA PRO A 278 25.16 23.57 -16.30
C PRO A 278 23.93 24.17 -15.57
N ASP A 279 22.84 24.43 -16.29
CA ASP A 279 21.63 25.03 -15.74
C ASP A 279 20.56 23.97 -15.38
N HIS A 280 20.49 22.87 -16.12
CA HIS A 280 19.46 21.84 -15.97
C HIS A 280 19.92 20.43 -16.29
N VAL A 281 19.40 19.45 -15.56
CA VAL A 281 19.44 18.02 -15.88
C VAL A 281 18.09 17.59 -16.44
N GLN A 282 18.10 16.78 -17.49
CA GLN A 282 16.92 16.25 -18.15
C GLN A 282 16.96 14.72 -18.14
N ILE A 283 15.88 14.12 -17.67
CA ILE A 283 15.62 12.69 -17.68
C ILE A 283 14.54 12.44 -18.73
N GLN A 284 14.84 11.60 -19.70
CA GLN A 284 13.91 11.22 -20.76
C GLN A 284 13.65 9.72 -20.68
N ILE A 285 12.39 9.33 -20.62
CA ILE A 285 11.97 7.93 -20.59
C ILE A 285 11.21 7.68 -21.90
N HIS A 286 11.89 7.03 -22.83
CA HIS A 286 11.40 6.77 -24.17
C HIS A 286 10.86 5.35 -24.28
N ASN A 287 9.59 5.22 -24.66
CA ASN A 287 8.94 3.94 -24.92
C ASN A 287 8.87 3.70 -26.44
N ASN A 288 9.67 2.75 -26.94
CA ASN A 288 9.70 2.38 -28.35
C ASN A 288 8.46 1.55 -28.73
N GLY A 289 7.30 2.19 -28.91
CA GLY A 289 6.06 1.47 -29.22
C GLY A 289 5.03 2.23 -30.05
N ASN A 290 4.30 1.53 -30.92
CA ASN A 290 3.05 2.05 -31.48
C ASN A 290 2.00 2.15 -30.37
N GLU A 291 1.77 3.36 -29.85
CA GLU A 291 0.64 3.58 -28.94
C GLU A 291 -0.68 3.35 -29.71
N THR A 292 -1.44 2.35 -29.32
CA THR A 292 -2.90 2.36 -29.55
C THR A 292 -3.49 3.46 -28.68
N HIS A 293 -3.69 4.65 -29.25
CA HIS A 293 -4.56 5.77 -28.82
C HIS A 293 -5.31 5.60 -27.48
N ARG A 294 -4.61 5.42 -26.36
CA ARG A 294 -5.15 5.65 -25.03
C ARG A 294 -4.32 6.77 -24.48
N ALA A 295 -4.89 7.97 -24.58
CA ALA A 295 -4.38 9.12 -23.85
C ALA A 295 -4.32 8.73 -22.37
N ASP A 296 -3.13 8.48 -21.85
CA ASP A 296 -2.93 8.43 -20.40
C ASP A 296 -3.33 9.79 -19.86
N ALA A 297 -4.46 9.83 -19.16
CA ALA A 297 -4.94 11.01 -18.47
C ALA A 297 -3.95 11.37 -17.37
N GLY A 298 -3.06 12.33 -17.61
CA GLY A 298 -2.17 12.84 -16.55
C GLY A 298 -1.15 13.87 -17.00
N PHE A 299 -0.47 13.65 -18.13
CA PHE A 299 0.68 14.48 -18.56
C PHE A 299 0.38 15.38 -19.75
N GLN A 300 0.78 16.65 -19.65
CA GLN A 300 0.58 17.66 -20.70
C GLN A 300 1.50 17.41 -21.91
N GLU A 301 0.96 17.57 -23.13
CA GLU A 301 1.77 17.63 -24.36
C GLU A 301 2.50 18.96 -24.48
N LYS A 302 3.72 18.92 -25.04
CA LYS A 302 4.57 20.10 -25.24
C LYS A 302 3.85 21.19 -26.04
N GLY A 303 3.49 22.30 -25.38
CA GLY A 303 2.91 23.48 -26.02
C GLY A 303 1.37 23.47 -26.16
N GLY A 304 0.66 22.53 -25.54
CA GLY A 304 -0.81 22.51 -25.51
C GLY A 304 -1.40 23.38 -24.39
N GLU A 305 -2.53 24.05 -24.65
CA GLU A 305 -3.35 24.68 -23.62
C GLU A 305 -4.07 23.62 -22.76
N SER A 306 -4.09 23.89 -21.46
CA SER A 306 -4.54 23.01 -20.37
C SER A 306 -5.99 22.53 -20.52
N THR A 307 -6.20 21.27 -20.88
CA THR A 307 -7.42 20.55 -20.47
C THR A 307 -7.18 19.98 -19.08
N ALA A 308 -8.03 20.39 -18.14
CA ALA A 308 -7.92 20.07 -16.72
C ALA A 308 -7.80 18.56 -16.47
N VAL A 309 -6.58 18.12 -16.18
CA VAL A 309 -6.29 16.85 -15.50
C VAL A 309 -5.55 17.23 -14.22
N THR A 310 -5.94 16.62 -13.10
CA THR A 310 -5.29 16.80 -11.80
C THR A 310 -3.79 16.51 -11.93
N PRO A 311 -2.90 17.40 -11.42
CA PRO A 311 -1.47 17.19 -11.53
C PRO A 311 -1.05 15.98 -10.69
N THR A 312 -0.28 15.07 -11.28
CA THR A 312 0.24 13.87 -10.58
C THR A 312 1.29 14.23 -9.52
N ALA A 313 1.62 13.32 -8.59
CA ALA A 313 2.66 13.59 -7.59
C ALA A 313 4.00 13.97 -8.23
N ALA A 314 4.38 13.32 -9.33
CA ALA A 314 5.57 13.70 -10.10
C ALA A 314 5.53 15.16 -10.56
N GLN A 315 4.38 15.67 -11.03
CA GLN A 315 4.24 17.06 -11.44
C GLN A 315 4.37 18.03 -10.27
N SER A 316 3.78 17.69 -9.12
CA SER A 316 3.87 18.50 -7.89
C SER A 316 5.31 18.55 -7.36
N ILE A 317 5.99 17.40 -7.32
CA ILE A 317 7.39 17.29 -6.90
C ILE A 317 8.31 18.04 -7.88
N ALA A 318 8.12 17.87 -9.19
CA ALA A 318 8.93 18.59 -10.18
C ALA A 318 8.78 20.10 -10.00
N LYS A 319 7.56 20.59 -9.80
CA LYS A 319 7.30 22.01 -9.53
C LYS A 319 7.95 22.49 -8.24
N ALA A 320 7.87 21.71 -7.15
CA ALA A 320 8.55 22.00 -5.89
C ALA A 320 10.08 22.10 -6.06
N HIS A 321 10.65 21.38 -7.03
CA HIS A 321 12.07 21.43 -7.37
C HIS A 321 12.43 22.47 -8.44
N GLY A 322 11.49 23.34 -8.86
CA GLY A 322 11.70 24.31 -9.94
C GLY A 322 11.85 23.67 -11.32
N GLY A 323 11.48 22.40 -11.45
CA GLY A 323 11.51 21.62 -12.67
C GLY A 323 10.17 21.59 -13.41
N GLN A 324 10.15 20.85 -14.51
CA GLN A 324 9.00 20.69 -15.40
C GLN A 324 8.91 19.25 -15.88
N ILE A 325 7.68 18.75 -16.03
CA ILE A 325 7.40 17.47 -16.67
C ILE A 325 6.49 17.70 -17.86
N TRP A 326 6.79 17.07 -18.99
CA TRP A 326 5.91 17.06 -20.15
C TRP A 326 6.07 15.76 -20.94
N ARG A 327 5.14 15.54 -21.87
CA ARG A 327 5.17 14.43 -22.81
C ARG A 327 5.44 14.93 -24.23
N GLU A 328 6.24 14.17 -24.96
CA GLU A 328 6.42 14.31 -26.41
C GLU A 328 5.94 13.04 -27.09
N THR A 329 4.89 13.15 -27.90
CA THR A 329 4.35 12.07 -28.72
C THR A 329 4.88 12.23 -30.13
N ASN A 330 5.56 11.22 -30.68
CA ASN A 330 6.00 11.24 -32.07
C ASN A 330 5.08 10.33 -32.90
N ASN A 331 4.44 10.89 -33.93
CA ASN A 331 3.52 10.18 -34.83
C ASN A 331 4.13 8.86 -35.35
N GLY A 332 3.84 7.75 -34.66
CA GLY A 332 4.29 6.40 -35.01
C GLY A 332 5.65 5.95 -34.46
N SER A 333 6.32 6.70 -33.57
CA SER A 333 7.61 6.28 -32.95
C SER A 333 7.55 6.12 -31.42
N GLY A 334 6.36 6.23 -30.82
CA GLY A 334 6.15 6.12 -29.37
C GLY A 334 6.08 7.44 -28.64
N SER A 335 6.12 7.35 -27.31
CA SER A 335 6.02 8.49 -26.40
C SER A 335 7.29 8.62 -25.56
N THR A 336 7.64 9.87 -25.27
CA THR A 336 8.74 10.21 -24.38
C THR A 336 8.20 11.05 -23.23
N LEU A 337 8.34 10.55 -22.01
CA LEU A 337 8.13 11.33 -20.80
C LEU A 337 9.43 12.06 -20.46
N ILE A 338 9.35 13.36 -20.21
CA ILE A 338 10.53 14.19 -19.98
C ILE A 338 10.37 14.93 -18.66
N LEU A 339 11.34 14.76 -17.76
CA LEU A 339 11.50 15.52 -16.51
C LEU A 339 12.76 16.39 -16.64
N ARG A 340 12.60 17.70 -16.50
CA ARG A 340 13.72 18.66 -16.47
C ARG A 340 13.80 19.29 -15.09
N LEU A 341 14.96 19.19 -14.46
CA LEU A 341 15.28 19.73 -13.14
C LEU A 341 16.38 20.78 -13.25
N PRO A 342 16.31 21.92 -12.56
CA PRO A 342 17.44 22.83 -12.46
C PRO A 342 18.58 22.18 -11.65
N VAL A 343 19.83 22.47 -12.03
CA VAL A 343 21.02 21.99 -11.29
C VAL A 343 21.09 22.62 -9.90
N ASN A 344 20.71 23.90 -9.79
CA ASN A 344 20.73 24.66 -8.55
C ASN A 344 19.33 24.79 -7.94
N LYS A 345 19.28 24.99 -6.61
CA LYS A 345 18.02 25.24 -5.89
C LYS A 345 17.27 26.44 -6.50
N PRO A 346 15.94 26.38 -6.68
CA PRO A 346 15.16 27.54 -7.10
C PRO A 346 15.38 28.71 -6.12
N ALA A 347 15.57 29.92 -6.66
CA ALA A 347 15.68 31.12 -5.85
C ALA A 347 14.39 31.32 -5.05
N THR A 348 14.46 31.23 -3.72
CA THR A 348 13.35 31.56 -2.83
C THR A 348 12.94 33.00 -3.07
N SER A 349 11.74 33.22 -3.58
CA SER A 349 11.11 34.55 -3.72
C SER A 349 10.41 34.95 -2.44
#